data_AF-A0A974V1J1-F1
#
_entry.id   AF-A0A974V1J1-F1
#
_cell.length_a   1.000
_cell.length_b   1.000
_cell.length_c   1.000
_cell.angle_alpha   90.00
_cell.angle_beta   90.00
_cell.angle_gamma   90.00
#
_symmetry.space_group_name_H-M   'P 1'
#
loop_
_entity.id
_entity.type
_entity.pdbx_description
1 polymer ?
#
loop_
_entity_poly.entity_id
_entity_poly.type
_entity_poly.pdbx_seq_one_letter_code
_entity_poly.pdbx_strand_id
1 'polypeptide(L)'
;MVVLTVVEIALLIAGLAGYLFWVGSLLGRVATNLEDCAETVARINDHAEAIVPGVSHINRTGGVVAGALPLLYGMAEDIVAGATYTPPTQEREPARPASGTRRSRLHRAVGFAPH
;
A
#
# COMPACT_ATOMS: atom_id res chain seq x y z
N MET A 1 75.76 31.80 13.39
CA MET A 1 74.42 32.35 13.71
C MET A 1 73.57 32.52 12.45
N VAL A 2 73.98 33.29 11.43
CA VAL A 2 73.18 33.51 10.19
C VAL A 2 72.76 32.23 9.47
N VAL A 3 73.66 31.27 9.24
CA VAL A 3 73.32 30.03 8.53
C VAL A 3 72.22 29.24 9.24
N LEU A 4 72.32 29.11 10.57
CA LEU A 4 71.34 28.38 11.38
C LEU A 4 69.96 29.06 11.33
N THR A 5 69.91 30.39 11.43
CA THR A 5 68.65 31.15 11.33
C THR A 5 68.00 31.03 9.95
N VAL A 6 68.80 31.01 8.87
CA VAL A 6 68.27 30.84 7.50
C VAL A 6 67.67 29.44 7.35
N VAL A 7 68.33 28.42 7.90
CA VAL A 7 67.82 27.04 7.89
C VAL A 7 66.52 26.93 8.67
N GLU A 8 66.42 27.56 9.84
CA GLU A 8 65.19 27.58 10.66
C GLU A 8 64.03 28.23 9.91
N ILE A 9 64.26 29.39 9.29
CA ILE A 9 63.24 30.08 8.48
C ILE A 9 62.80 29.21 7.31
N ALA A 10 63.74 28.58 6.60
CA ALA A 10 63.43 27.69 5.49
C ALA A 10 62.58 26.48 5.95
N LEU A 11 62.90 25.90 7.11
CA LEU A 11 62.12 24.81 7.70
C LEU A 11 60.71 25.26 8.09
N LEU A 12 60.56 26.45 8.68
CA LEU A 12 59.25 27.00 9.02
C LEU A 12 58.39 27.23 7.77
N ILE A 13 58.97 27.81 6.71
CA ILE A 13 58.27 28.02 5.44
C ILE A 13 57.87 26.68 4.82
N ALA A 14 58.78 25.71 4.79
CA ALA A 14 58.50 24.38 4.24
C ALA A 14 57.39 23.66 5.01
N GLY A 15 57.43 23.72 6.34
CA GLY A 15 56.40 23.15 7.20
C GLY A 15 55.03 23.80 6.99
N LEU A 16 54.99 25.13 6.94
CA LEU A 16 53.75 25.87 6.67
C LEU A 16 53.19 25.56 5.28
N ALA A 17 54.04 25.50 4.26
CA ALA A 17 53.64 25.14 2.90
C ALA A 17 53.06 23.72 2.84
N GLY A 18 53.71 22.75 3.50
CA GLY A 18 53.21 21.38 3.60
C GLY A 18 51.86 21.30 4.32
N TYR A 19 51.70 22.02 5.42
CA TYR A 19 50.44 22.08 6.16
C TYR A 19 49.30 22.68 5.32
N LEU A 20 49.54 23.82 4.66
CA LEU A 20 48.54 24.46 3.80
C LEU A 20 48.18 23.60 2.59
N PHE A 21 49.15 22.91 2.00
CA PHE A 21 48.89 21.95 0.93
C PHE A 21 47.97 20.82 1.39
N TRP A 22 48.24 20.25 2.56
CA TRP A 22 47.39 19.20 3.12
C TRP A 22 45.99 19.73 3.42
N VAL A 23 45.86 20.83 4.16
CA VAL A 23 44.55 21.42 4.48
C VAL A 23 43.78 21.76 3.20
N GLY A 24 44.43 22.35 2.20
CA GLY A 24 43.84 22.63 0.90
C GLY A 24 43.31 21.37 0.20
N SER A 25 44.06 20.26 0.25
CA SER A 25 43.60 18.98 -0.30
C SER A 25 42.37 18.41 0.42
N LEU A 26 42.28 18.60 1.74
CA LEU A 26 41.12 18.19 2.53
C LEU A 26 39.90 19.06 2.22
N LEU A 27 40.08 20.39 2.17
CA LEU A 27 39.02 21.32 1.80
C LEU A 27 38.51 21.03 0.39
N GLY A 28 39.40 20.73 -0.56
CA GLY A 28 39.01 20.33 -1.92
C GLY A 28 38.12 19.10 -1.92
N ARG A 29 38.50 18.04 -1.19
CA ARG A 29 37.68 16.82 -1.07
C ARG A 29 36.32 17.07 -0.42
N VAL A 30 36.27 17.89 0.63
CA VAL A 30 35.01 18.24 1.29
C VAL A 30 34.12 19.06 0.37
N ALA A 31 34.69 20.03 -0.34
CA ALA A 31 33.95 20.85 -1.31
C ALA A 31 33.29 19.98 -2.39
N THR A 32 34.03 19.03 -2.97
CA THR A 32 33.48 18.08 -3.96
C THR A 32 32.33 17.26 -3.38
N ASN A 33 32.49 16.70 -2.18
CA ASN A 33 31.40 15.94 -1.55
C ASN A 33 30.16 16.81 -1.26
N LEU A 34 30.35 18.07 -0.86
CA LEU A 34 29.24 18.99 -0.60
C LEU A 34 28.53 19.39 -1.89
N GLU A 35 29.27 19.56 -2.99
CA GLU A 35 28.73 19.83 -4.32
C GLU A 35 27.88 18.65 -4.81
N ASP A 36 28.39 17.42 -4.72
CA ASP A 36 27.64 16.20 -5.07
C ASP A 36 26.37 16.04 -4.22
N CYS A 37 26.46 16.34 -2.92
CA CYS A 37 25.31 16.33 -2.02
C CYS A 37 24.27 17.38 -2.40
N ALA A 38 24.71 18.60 -2.71
CA ALA A 38 23.82 19.68 -3.12
C ALA A 38 23.07 19.35 -4.41
N GLU A 39 23.77 18.79 -5.40
CA GLU A 39 23.16 18.33 -6.64
C GLU A 39 22.15 17.19 -6.39
N THR A 40 22.50 16.24 -5.53
CA THR A 40 21.61 15.13 -5.18
C THR A 40 20.33 15.64 -4.50
N VAL A 41 20.46 16.55 -3.54
CA VAL A 41 19.31 17.15 -2.84
C VAL A 41 18.45 17.96 -3.80
N ALA A 42 19.06 18.71 -4.73
CA ALA A 42 18.31 19.45 -5.75
C ALA A 42 17.46 18.50 -6.62
N ARG A 43 18.05 17.39 -7.12
CA ARG A 43 17.31 16.40 -7.90
C ARG A 43 16.18 15.73 -7.10
N ILE A 44 16.41 15.44 -5.82
CA ILE A 44 15.36 14.89 -4.94
C ILE A 44 14.20 15.89 -4.81
N ASN A 45 14.51 17.17 -4.64
CA ASN A 45 13.50 18.22 -4.56
C ASN A 45 12.68 18.32 -5.86
N ASP A 46 13.35 18.30 -7.02
CA ASP A 46 12.68 18.33 -8.33
C ASP A 46 11.74 17.13 -8.52
N HIS A 47 12.17 15.93 -8.11
CA HIS A 47 11.31 14.75 -8.11
C HIS A 47 10.14 14.88 -7.13
N ALA A 48 10.40 15.40 -5.93
CA ALA A 48 9.37 15.61 -4.93
C ALA A 48 8.29 16.59 -5.42
N GLU A 49 8.68 17.67 -6.10
CA GLU A 49 7.75 18.64 -6.67
C GLU A 49 6.79 17.98 -7.68
N ALA A 50 7.28 17.05 -8.50
CA ALA A 50 6.45 16.28 -9.41
C ALA A 50 5.54 15.25 -8.71
N ILE A 51 6.00 14.64 -7.61
CA ILE A 51 5.30 13.55 -6.91
C ILE A 51 4.22 14.06 -5.94
N VAL A 52 4.49 15.16 -5.23
CA VAL A 52 3.62 15.69 -4.16
C VAL A 52 2.15 15.90 -4.60
N PRO A 53 1.87 16.50 -5.78
CA PRO A 53 0.49 16.65 -6.25
C PRO A 53 -0.23 15.31 -6.43
N GLY A 54 0.48 14.30 -6.97
CA GLY A 54 -0.06 12.96 -7.18
C GLY A 54 -0.39 12.26 -5.87
N VAL A 55 0.51 12.30 -4.89
CA VAL A 55 0.28 11.72 -3.55
C VAL A 55 -0.86 12.43 -2.84
N SER A 56 -0.95 13.76 -2.94
CA SER A 56 -2.07 14.53 -2.38
C SER A 56 -3.40 14.11 -2.99
N HIS A 57 -3.44 13.91 -4.31
CA HIS A 57 -4.64 13.48 -4.99
C HIS A 57 -5.04 12.04 -4.63
N ILE A 58 -4.07 11.12 -4.55
CA ILE A 58 -4.29 9.73 -4.12
C ILE A 58 -4.80 9.70 -2.68
N ASN A 59 -4.21 10.48 -1.77
CA ASN A 59 -4.64 10.52 -0.38
C ASN A 59 -6.06 11.07 -0.24
N ARG A 60 -6.40 12.12 -1.01
CA ARG A 60 -7.77 12.67 -1.04
C ARG A 60 -8.78 11.65 -1.56
N THR A 61 -8.50 11.04 -2.71
CA THR A 61 -9.40 10.02 -3.31
C THR A 61 -9.50 8.78 -2.44
N GLY A 62 -8.38 8.30 -1.91
CA GLY A 62 -8.32 7.17 -0.99
C GLY A 62 -9.11 7.44 0.29
N GLY A 63 -9.05 8.66 0.84
CA GLY A 63 -9.88 9.07 1.97
C GLY A 63 -11.38 9.04 1.66
N VAL A 64 -11.79 9.49 0.46
CA VAL A 64 -13.19 9.39 0.01
C VAL A 64 -13.62 7.92 -0.14
N VAL A 65 -12.81 7.09 -0.80
CA VAL A 65 -13.09 5.66 -0.98
C VAL A 65 -13.17 4.95 0.37
N ALA A 66 -12.21 5.19 1.27
CA ALA A 66 -12.20 4.60 2.61
C ALA A 66 -13.41 5.03 3.45
N GLY A 67 -13.87 6.29 3.31
CA GLY A 67 -15.11 6.75 3.95
C GLY A 67 -16.38 6.12 3.36
N ALA A 68 -16.36 5.73 2.09
CA ALA A 68 -17.49 5.07 1.43
C ALA A 68 -17.51 3.55 1.62
N LEU A 69 -16.38 2.92 1.92
CA LEU A 69 -16.27 1.46 2.11
C LEU A 69 -17.29 0.87 3.11
N PRO A 70 -17.55 1.47 4.28
CA PRO A 70 -18.56 0.96 5.21
C PRO A 70 -19.98 0.93 4.61
N LEU A 71 -20.35 1.94 3.80
CA LEU A 71 -21.66 2.00 3.14
C LEU A 71 -21.78 0.94 2.05
N LEU A 72 -20.71 0.75 1.27
CA LEU A 72 -20.66 -0.30 0.24
C LEU A 72 -20.72 -1.70 0.87
N TYR A 73 -20.06 -1.89 2.01
CA TYR A 73 -20.10 -3.14 2.76
C TYR A 73 -21.49 -3.40 3.35
N GLY A 74 -22.09 -2.41 4.03
CA GLY A 74 -23.45 -2.54 4.56
C GLY A 74 -24.50 -2.82 3.49
N MET A 75 -24.42 -2.12 2.33
CA MET A 75 -25.29 -2.42 1.20
C MET A 75 -25.09 -3.85 0.68
N ALA A 76 -23.84 -4.32 0.59
CA ALA A 76 -23.56 -5.69 0.16
C ALA A 76 -24.12 -6.72 1.16
N GLU A 77 -24.01 -6.46 2.46
CA GLU A 77 -24.61 -7.30 3.51
C GLU A 77 -26.13 -7.34 3.39
N ASP A 78 -26.80 -6.20 3.18
CA ASP A 78 -28.25 -6.12 3.03
C ASP A 78 -28.75 -6.88 1.78
N ILE A 79 -28.02 -6.77 0.67
CA ILE A 79 -28.32 -7.53 -0.55
C ILE A 79 -28.17 -9.02 -0.30
N VAL A 80 -27.08 -9.45 0.36
CA VAL A 80 -26.85 -10.87 0.69
C VAL A 80 -27.93 -11.37 1.63
N ALA A 81 -28.30 -10.62 2.66
CA ALA A 81 -29.37 -10.98 3.59
C ALA A 81 -30.73 -11.13 2.86
N GLY A 82 -31.06 -10.19 1.98
CA GLY A 82 -32.30 -10.23 1.19
C GLY A 82 -32.34 -11.31 0.10
N ALA A 83 -31.18 -11.62 -0.49
CA ALA A 83 -31.05 -12.64 -1.54
C ALA A 83 -30.85 -14.06 -0.99
N THR A 84 -30.50 -14.20 0.29
CA THR A 84 -30.33 -15.51 0.93
C THR A 84 -31.69 -16.19 1.08
N TYR A 85 -31.96 -17.15 0.20
CA TYR A 85 -33.13 -17.99 0.27
C TYR A 85 -33.09 -18.83 1.57
N THR A 86 -33.98 -18.52 2.50
CA THR A 86 -34.23 -19.38 3.66
C THR A 86 -35.37 -20.34 3.31
N PRO A 87 -35.11 -21.65 3.14
CA PRO A 87 -36.18 -22.60 2.84
C PRO A 87 -37.16 -22.65 4.02
N PRO A 88 -38.48 -22.70 3.76
CA PRO A 88 -39.45 -22.89 4.82
C PRO A 88 -39.18 -24.23 5.54
N THR A 89 -39.05 -24.19 6.86
CA THR A 89 -38.80 -25.37 7.71
C THR A 89 -40.04 -26.26 7.87
N GLN A 90 -41.21 -25.76 7.49
CA GLN A 90 -42.45 -26.53 7.49
C GLN A 90 -42.56 -27.26 6.15
N GLU A 91 -42.57 -28.59 6.19
CA GLU A 91 -42.94 -29.40 5.03
C GLU A 91 -44.29 -28.91 4.51
N ARG A 92 -44.32 -28.46 3.25
CA ARG A 92 -45.54 -28.04 2.59
C ARG A 92 -46.43 -29.27 2.47
N GLU A 93 -47.60 -29.25 3.13
CA GLU A 93 -48.55 -30.35 3.00
C GLU A 93 -48.82 -30.60 1.50
N PRO A 94 -48.75 -31.87 1.04
CA PRO A 94 -48.99 -32.20 -0.37
C PRO A 94 -50.31 -31.58 -0.83
N ALA A 95 -50.28 -30.87 -1.96
CA ALA A 95 -51.46 -30.20 -2.50
C ALA A 95 -52.60 -31.21 -2.70
N ARG A 96 -53.62 -31.16 -1.83
CA ARG A 96 -54.80 -32.01 -1.94
C ARG A 96 -55.74 -31.40 -2.99
N PRO A 97 -56.08 -32.13 -4.06
CA PRO A 97 -57.03 -31.62 -5.05
C PRO A 97 -58.41 -31.41 -4.42
N ALA A 98 -59.19 -30.45 -4.93
CA ALA A 98 -60.53 -30.12 -4.43
C ALA A 98 -61.52 -31.32 -4.47
N SER A 99 -61.21 -32.36 -5.25
CA SER A 99 -61.93 -33.63 -5.29
C SER A 99 -61.67 -34.55 -4.07
N GLY A 100 -60.89 -34.09 -3.08
CA GLY A 100 -60.43 -34.90 -1.96
C GLY A 100 -59.38 -35.94 -2.37
N THR A 101 -58.96 -36.78 -1.42
CA THR A 101 -57.96 -37.83 -1.63
C THR A 101 -58.52 -38.89 -2.59
N ARG A 102 -58.14 -38.80 -3.87
CA ARG A 102 -58.54 -39.81 -4.86
C ARG A 102 -57.88 -41.13 -4.48
N ARG A 103 -58.64 -42.06 -3.89
CA ARG A 103 -58.24 -43.46 -3.71
C ARG A 103 -57.98 -44.06 -5.11
N SER A 104 -56.73 -43.97 -5.55
CA SER A 104 -56.29 -44.53 -6.82
C SER A 104 -56.37 -46.05 -6.74
N ARG A 105 -57.15 -46.66 -7.64
CA ARG A 105 -57.19 -48.13 -7.79
C ARG A 105 -55.99 -48.67 -8.60
N LEU A 106 -55.00 -47.83 -8.95
CA LEU A 106 -53.82 -48.26 -9.70
C LEU A 106 -53.08 -49.41 -8.99
N HIS A 107 -52.97 -49.37 -7.66
CA HIS A 107 -52.35 -50.45 -6.87
C HIS A 107 -53.13 -51.78 -6.95
N ARG A 108 -54.44 -51.73 -7.21
CA ARG A 108 -55.30 -52.92 -7.32
C ARG A 108 -55.14 -53.63 -8.66
N ALA A 109 -54.73 -52.93 -9.71
CA ALA A 109 -54.45 -53.50 -11.02
C ALA A 109 -53.06 -54.17 -11.08
N VAL A 110 -52.12 -53.77 -10.21
CA VAL A 110 -50.75 -54.31 -10.16
C VAL A 110 -50.48 -55.22 -8.94
N GLY A 111 -51.52 -55.58 -8.18
CA GLY A 111 -51.42 -56.52 -7.05
C GLY A 111 -50.63 -56.01 -5.83
N PHE A 112 -50.41 -54.70 -5.72
CA PHE A 112 -49.63 -54.14 -4.61
C PHE A 112 -50.46 -54.04 -3.33
N ALA A 113 -50.05 -54.77 -2.29
CA ALA A 113 -50.58 -54.65 -0.93
C ALA A 113 -49.53 -53.93 -0.05
N PRO A 114 -49.83 -52.73 0.49
CA PRO A 114 -48.95 -52.10 1.46
C PRO A 114 -49.05 -52.85 2.80
N HIS A 115 -47.89 -53.21 3.36
CA HIS A 115 -47.74 -53.67 4.75
C HIS A 115 -47.62 -52.49 5.71
#